data_AF-A0A8T4F9A1-F1
#
_entry.id   AF-A0A8T4F9A1-F1
#
_cell.length_a   1.000
_cell.length_b   1.000
_cell.length_c   1.000
_cell.angle_alpha   90.00
_cell.angle_beta   90.00
_cell.angle_gamma   90.00
#
_symmetry.space_group_name_H-M   'P 1'
#
loop_
_entity.id
_entity.type
_entity.pdbx_description
1 polymer ?
#
loop_
_entity_poly.entity_id
_entity_poly.type
_entity_poly.pdbx_seq_one_letter_code
_entity_poly.pdbx_strand_id
1 'polypeptide(L)'
;MDFRARLDALQQRVAAARSAVEAAATESREQLRQRIDQTQADLDQAAKNAQQHADEAAEGARGKWAQMKADAAAKRDDIKAKIDKRNRELDANAAAGEADWAETDALDALDLADWATENAGLAVLDAIDARAYADERAKAAASS
;
A
#
# COMPACT_ATOMS: atom_id res chain seq x y z
N MET A 1 -21.63 -2.27 -0.63
CA MET A 1 -20.27 -2.22 -0.06
C MET A 1 -20.29 -1.23 1.08
N ASP A 2 -19.62 -1.54 2.19
CA ASP A 2 -19.40 -0.59 3.27
C ASP A 2 -18.05 0.12 3.04
N PHE A 3 -18.08 1.20 2.27
CA PHE A 3 -16.88 1.99 1.96
C PHE A 3 -16.31 2.66 3.22
N ARG A 4 -17.17 3.02 4.18
CA ARG A 4 -16.74 3.61 5.45
C ARG A 4 -15.91 2.63 6.25
N ALA A 5 -16.40 1.39 6.44
CA ALA A 5 -15.63 0.38 7.17
C ALA A 5 -14.28 0.07 6.49
N ARG A 6 -14.21 0.11 5.15
CA ARG A 6 -12.95 -0.06 4.40
C ARG A 6 -11.99 1.11 4.62
N LEU A 7 -12.48 2.35 4.61
CA LEU A 7 -11.69 3.55 4.87
C LEU A 7 -11.22 3.62 6.33
N ASP A 8 -12.07 3.27 7.29
CA ASP A 8 -11.71 3.20 8.71
C ASP A 8 -10.59 2.17 8.94
N ALA A 9 -10.66 1.01 8.28
CA ALA A 9 -9.61 0.01 8.32
C ALA A 9 -8.29 0.50 7.67
N LEU A 10 -8.36 1.27 6.59
CA LEU A 10 -7.18 1.89 5.97
C LEU A 10 -6.54 2.91 6.93
N GLN A 11 -7.34 3.78 7.54
CA GLN A 11 -6.88 4.75 8.54
C GLN A 11 -6.17 4.07 9.71
N GLN A 12 -6.74 2.97 10.24
CA GLN A 12 -6.10 2.19 11.31
C GLN A 12 -4.75 1.62 10.89
N ARG A 13 -4.61 1.13 9.65
CA ARG A 13 -3.34 0.60 9.12
C ARG A 13 -2.29 1.69 8.99
N VAL A 14 -2.66 2.87 8.50
CA VAL A 14 -1.73 4.02 8.41
C VAL A 14 -1.29 4.46 9.81
N ALA A 15 -2.21 4.51 10.78
CA ALA A 15 -1.88 4.84 12.16
C ALA A 15 -0.93 3.81 12.79
N ALA A 16 -1.16 2.51 12.55
CA ALA A 16 -0.29 1.45 13.03
C ALA A 16 1.12 1.52 12.39
N ALA A 17 1.19 1.78 11.08
CA ALA A 17 2.46 1.96 10.37
C ALA A 17 3.25 3.14 10.94
N ARG A 18 2.59 4.28 11.18
CA ARG A 18 3.22 5.44 11.84
C ARG A 18 3.80 5.08 13.20
N SER A 19 3.00 4.44 14.06
CA SER A 19 3.45 4.05 15.40
C SER A 19 4.63 3.07 15.35
N ALA A 20 4.64 2.14 14.39
CA ALA A 20 5.73 1.20 14.19
C ALA A 20 7.04 1.90 13.76
N VAL A 21 6.96 2.91 12.88
CA VAL A 21 8.12 3.72 12.45
C VAL A 21 8.64 4.60 13.58
N GLU A 22 7.75 5.23 14.35
CA GLU A 22 8.14 6.03 15.53
C GLU A 22 8.88 5.17 16.57
N ALA A 23 8.43 3.93 16.82
CA ALA A 23 9.14 2.99 17.68
C ALA A 23 10.51 2.59 17.10
N ALA A 24 10.54 2.28 15.79
CA ALA A 24 11.75 1.88 15.06
C ALA A 24 12.88 2.91 15.14
N ALA A 25 12.57 4.21 15.21
CA ALA A 25 13.57 5.27 15.32
C ALA A 25 14.49 5.16 16.55
N THR A 26 14.07 4.41 17.58
CA THR A 26 14.85 4.19 18.81
C THR A 26 15.50 2.81 18.89
N GLU A 27 15.31 1.98 17.87
CA GLU A 27 15.76 0.59 17.85
C GLU A 27 17.21 0.46 17.37
N SER A 28 17.90 -0.57 17.87
CA SER A 28 19.20 -0.98 17.32
C SER A 28 19.07 -1.47 15.88
N ARG A 29 20.17 -1.48 15.14
CA ARG A 29 20.21 -1.97 13.76
C ARG A 29 19.73 -3.42 13.62
N GLU A 30 20.06 -4.28 14.57
CA GLU A 30 19.59 -5.67 14.61
C GLU A 30 18.06 -5.77 14.77
N GLN A 31 17.48 -4.94 15.65
CA GLN A 31 16.03 -4.88 15.85
C GLN A 31 15.33 -4.32 14.61
N LEU A 32 15.88 -3.27 13.99
CA LEU A 32 15.38 -2.72 12.74
C LEU A 32 15.33 -3.76 11.62
N ARG A 33 16.35 -4.63 11.53
CA ARG A 33 16.37 -5.73 10.55
C ARG A 33 15.24 -6.73 10.79
N GLN A 34 15.04 -7.17 12.03
CA GLN A 34 13.94 -8.07 12.38
C GLN A 34 12.58 -7.46 12.05
N ARG A 35 12.41 -6.17 12.32
CA ARG A 35 11.19 -5.43 12.00
C ARG A 35 10.96 -5.34 10.49
N ILE A 36 12.02 -5.12 9.70
CA ILE A 36 11.93 -5.12 8.23
C ILE A 36 11.51 -6.49 7.72
N ASP A 37 12.13 -7.58 8.20
CA ASP A 37 11.77 -8.94 7.79
C ASP A 37 10.32 -9.28 8.15
N GLN A 38 9.86 -8.89 9.35
CA GLN A 38 8.46 -9.06 9.76
C GLN A 38 7.51 -8.25 8.86
N THR A 39 7.86 -6.99 8.57
CA THR A 39 7.05 -6.13 7.70
C THR A 39 6.95 -6.70 6.28
N GLN A 40 8.02 -7.30 5.77
CA GLN A 40 7.99 -8.02 4.48
C GLN A 40 7.00 -9.18 4.51
N ALA A 41 7.04 -10.01 5.55
CA ALA A 41 6.12 -11.14 5.71
C ALA A 41 4.65 -10.67 5.82
N ASP A 42 4.40 -9.60 6.56
CA ASP A 42 3.06 -9.03 6.73
C ASP A 42 2.52 -8.45 5.41
N LEU A 43 3.37 -7.81 4.61
CA LEU A 43 3.01 -7.30 3.28
C LEU A 43 2.66 -8.44 2.31
N ASP A 44 3.41 -9.53 2.33
CA ASP A 44 3.12 -10.70 1.50
C ASP A 44 1.80 -11.37 1.91
N GLN A 45 1.50 -11.41 3.22
CA GLN A 45 0.22 -11.90 3.70
C GLN A 45 -0.93 -10.96 3.31
N ALA A 46 -0.74 -9.65 3.40
CA ALA A 46 -1.73 -8.66 2.99
C ALA A 46 -2.03 -8.75 1.47
N ALA A 47 -1.00 -8.93 0.65
CA ALA A 47 -1.14 -9.12 -0.79
C ALA A 47 -1.96 -10.37 -1.15
N LYS A 48 -1.74 -11.49 -0.43
CA LYS A 48 -2.54 -12.72 -0.58
C LYS A 48 -4.00 -12.51 -0.21
N ASN A 49 -4.28 -11.83 0.91
CA ASN A 49 -5.66 -11.57 1.35
C ASN A 49 -6.41 -10.64 0.38
N ALA A 50 -5.71 -9.65 -0.18
CA ALA A 50 -6.32 -8.73 -1.14
C ALA A 50 -6.50 -9.36 -2.54
N GLN A 51 -5.76 -10.43 -2.89
CA GLN A 51 -6.00 -11.24 -4.08
C GLN A 51 -7.36 -11.95 -4.04
N GLN A 52 -7.75 -12.50 -2.89
CA GLN A 52 -9.04 -13.19 -2.74
C GLN A 52 -10.24 -12.27 -3.01
N HIS A 53 -10.16 -10.99 -2.63
CA HIS A 53 -11.23 -10.02 -2.91
C HIS A 53 -11.30 -9.58 -4.38
N ALA A 54 -10.20 -9.60 -5.11
CA ALA A 54 -10.20 -9.23 -6.53
C ALA A 54 -10.76 -10.36 -7.41
N ASP A 55 -10.56 -11.62 -7.02
CA ASP A 55 -11.16 -12.76 -7.70
C ASP A 55 -12.70 -12.74 -7.64
N GLU A 56 -13.31 -11.96 -6.74
CA GLU A 56 -14.76 -11.74 -6.68
C GLU A 56 -15.25 -10.57 -7.56
N ALA A 57 -14.34 -9.71 -8.05
CA ALA A 57 -14.66 -8.57 -8.92
C ALA A 57 -14.60 -8.96 -10.42
N ALA A 58 -15.33 -8.22 -11.28
CA ALA A 58 -15.40 -8.45 -12.72
C ALA A 58 -14.01 -8.49 -13.40
N GLU A 59 -13.86 -9.24 -14.50
CA GLU A 59 -12.57 -9.55 -15.14
C GLU A 59 -11.67 -8.32 -15.43
N GLY A 60 -12.26 -7.17 -15.80
CA GLY A 60 -11.50 -5.93 -16.04
C GLY A 60 -10.86 -5.32 -14.78
N ALA A 61 -11.48 -5.49 -13.61
CA ALA A 61 -10.93 -5.05 -12.33
C ALA A 61 -9.80 -5.98 -11.85
N ARG A 62 -9.84 -7.26 -12.22
CA ARG A 62 -8.79 -8.25 -11.91
C ARG A 62 -7.45 -7.91 -12.56
N GLY A 63 -7.47 -7.46 -13.83
CA GLY A 63 -6.25 -7.12 -14.58
C GLY A 63 -5.46 -5.95 -13.98
N LYS A 64 -6.13 -4.84 -13.67
CA LYS A 64 -5.49 -3.67 -13.03
C LYS A 64 -4.96 -4.00 -11.64
N TRP A 65 -5.72 -4.79 -10.87
CA TRP A 65 -5.28 -5.22 -9.54
C TRP A 65 -4.05 -6.14 -9.59
N ALA A 66 -4.01 -7.08 -10.54
CA ALA A 66 -2.87 -7.96 -10.74
C ALA A 66 -1.59 -7.17 -11.07
N GLN A 67 -1.69 -6.16 -11.93
CA GLN A 67 -0.58 -5.28 -12.26
C GLN A 67 -0.08 -4.49 -11.05
N MET A 68 -0.97 -3.82 -10.30
CA MET A 68 -0.57 -3.07 -9.09
C MET A 68 0.14 -3.96 -8.07
N LYS A 69 -0.29 -5.22 -7.91
CA LYS A 69 0.40 -6.18 -7.03
C LYS A 69 1.80 -6.53 -7.54
N ALA A 70 1.97 -6.72 -8.85
CA ALA A 70 3.26 -7.04 -9.44
C ALA A 70 4.25 -5.88 -9.26
N ASP A 71 3.81 -4.65 -9.52
CA ASP A 71 4.62 -3.44 -9.34
C ASP A 71 5.01 -3.25 -7.85
N ALA A 72 4.07 -3.49 -6.94
CA ALA A 72 4.35 -3.45 -5.50
C ALA A 72 5.31 -4.56 -5.05
N ALA A 73 5.24 -5.76 -5.63
CA ALA A 73 6.19 -6.85 -5.34
C ALA A 73 7.60 -6.50 -5.83
N ALA A 74 7.72 -5.98 -7.05
CA ALA A 74 9.01 -5.55 -7.61
C ALA A 74 9.67 -4.45 -6.76
N LYS A 75 8.89 -3.46 -6.27
CA LYS A 75 9.42 -2.42 -5.37
C LYS A 75 9.90 -3.00 -4.04
N ARG A 76 9.23 -4.02 -3.49
CA ARG A 76 9.68 -4.71 -2.27
C ARG A 76 10.98 -5.48 -2.48
N ASP A 77 11.10 -6.19 -3.61
CA ASP A 77 12.31 -6.93 -3.95
C ASP A 77 13.51 -5.98 -4.14
N ASP A 78 13.30 -4.82 -4.75
CA ASP A 78 14.32 -3.77 -4.88
C ASP A 78 14.78 -3.24 -3.50
N ILE A 79 13.84 -2.94 -2.61
CA ILE A 79 14.15 -2.53 -1.23
C ILE A 79 14.97 -3.61 -0.51
N LYS A 80 14.60 -4.89 -0.67
CA LYS A 80 15.35 -6.02 -0.09
C LYS A 80 16.78 -6.11 -0.62
N ALA A 81 16.95 -6.00 -1.94
CA ALA A 81 18.27 -6.02 -2.56
C ALA A 81 19.16 -4.87 -2.05
N LYS A 82 18.59 -3.66 -1.88
CA LYS A 82 19.30 -2.50 -1.32
C LYS A 82 19.69 -2.68 0.15
N ILE A 83 18.83 -3.30 0.97
CA ILE A 83 19.16 -3.67 2.36
C ILE A 83 20.33 -4.67 2.39
N ASP A 84 20.29 -5.70 1.57
CA ASP A 84 21.34 -6.72 1.52
C ASP A 84 22.68 -6.19 1.00
N LYS A 85 22.64 -5.15 0.15
CA LYS A 85 23.84 -4.41 -0.30
C LYS A 85 24.48 -3.63 0.84
N ARG A 86 23.69 -2.80 1.56
CA ARG A 86 24.14 -2.07 2.77
C ARG A 86 24.73 -2.97 3.85
N ASN A 87 24.29 -4.22 3.92
CA ASN A 87 24.81 -5.19 4.89
C ASN A 87 26.24 -5.67 4.58
N ARG A 88 26.70 -5.49 3.34
CA ARG A 88 28.01 -5.94 2.85
C ARG A 88 28.98 -4.77 2.63
N GLU A 89 28.49 -3.54 2.64
CA GLU A 89 29.29 -2.34 2.46
C GLU A 89 30.09 -2.00 3.73
N LEU A 90 31.41 -1.86 3.59
CA LEU A 90 32.33 -1.57 4.68
C LEU A 90 32.90 -0.14 4.58
N ASP A 91 32.72 0.52 3.43
CA ASP A 91 33.12 1.92 3.24
C ASP A 91 32.07 2.87 3.82
N ALA A 92 32.53 3.81 4.66
CA ALA A 92 31.64 4.74 5.37
C ALA A 92 30.96 5.76 4.44
N ASN A 93 31.63 6.18 3.36
CA ASN A 93 31.05 7.14 2.41
C ASN A 93 30.01 6.45 1.51
N ALA A 94 30.28 5.21 1.10
CA ALA A 94 29.31 4.39 0.39
C ALA A 94 28.08 4.10 1.27
N ALA A 95 28.28 3.77 2.55
CA ALA A 95 27.18 3.53 3.49
C ALA A 95 26.31 4.80 3.72
N ALA A 96 26.93 5.98 3.81
CA ALA A 96 26.20 7.24 3.91
C ALA A 96 25.37 7.54 2.65
N GLY A 97 25.97 7.39 1.46
CA GLY A 97 25.23 7.56 0.21
C GLY A 97 24.06 6.57 0.08
N GLU A 98 24.24 5.32 0.49
CA GLU A 98 23.15 4.34 0.51
C GLU A 98 22.04 4.65 1.53
N ALA A 99 22.37 5.38 2.60
CA ALA A 99 21.36 5.89 3.53
C ALA A 99 20.53 7.00 2.87
N ASP A 100 21.17 8.00 2.24
CA ASP A 100 20.48 9.09 1.53
C ASP A 100 19.52 8.56 0.45
N TRP A 101 19.97 7.56 -0.31
CA TRP A 101 19.12 6.89 -1.31
C TRP A 101 17.94 6.17 -0.67
N ALA A 102 18.14 5.48 0.46
CA ALA A 102 17.06 4.79 1.14
C ALA A 102 16.04 5.75 1.77
N GLU A 103 16.49 6.91 2.26
CA GLU A 103 15.60 7.98 2.74
C GLU A 103 14.77 8.56 1.59
N THR A 104 15.39 8.81 0.43
CA THR A 104 14.67 9.25 -0.78
C THR A 104 13.64 8.23 -1.23
N ASP A 105 14.00 6.95 -1.29
CA ASP A 105 13.06 5.86 -1.63
C ASP A 105 11.88 5.78 -0.65
N ALA A 106 12.10 6.09 0.64
CA ALA A 106 11.04 6.13 1.64
C ALA A 106 10.08 7.31 1.42
N LEU A 107 10.59 8.48 1.04
CA LEU A 107 9.76 9.64 0.66
C LEU A 107 8.92 9.33 -0.58
N ASP A 108 9.52 8.77 -1.62
CA ASP A 108 8.79 8.36 -2.84
C ASP A 108 7.66 7.36 -2.53
N ALA A 109 7.89 6.44 -1.57
CA ALA A 109 6.88 5.48 -1.13
C ALA A 109 5.72 6.15 -0.36
N LEU A 110 6.00 7.20 0.43
CA LEU A 110 4.98 7.98 1.11
C LEU A 110 4.15 8.80 0.11
N ASP A 111 4.79 9.45 -0.87
CA ASP A 111 4.10 10.21 -1.93
C ASP A 111 3.19 9.30 -2.77
N LEU A 112 3.64 8.08 -3.08
CA LEU A 112 2.82 7.08 -3.76
C LEU A 112 1.62 6.65 -2.92
N ALA A 113 1.80 6.46 -1.60
CA ALA A 113 0.71 6.08 -0.69
C ALA A 113 -0.33 7.20 -0.54
N ASP A 114 0.11 8.46 -0.51
CA ASP A 114 -0.77 9.62 -0.48
C ASP A 114 -1.61 9.70 -1.77
N TRP A 115 -0.96 9.67 -2.93
CA TRP A 115 -1.66 9.62 -4.23
C TRP A 115 -2.64 8.45 -4.34
N ALA A 116 -2.26 7.25 -3.88
CA ALA A 116 -3.13 6.08 -3.92
C ALA A 116 -4.35 6.25 -3.00
N THR A 117 -4.20 6.94 -1.88
CA THR A 117 -5.30 7.24 -0.95
C THR A 117 -6.30 8.21 -1.59
N GLU A 118 -5.82 9.28 -2.23
CA GLU A 118 -6.68 10.21 -2.97
C GLU A 118 -7.40 9.53 -4.14
N ASN A 119 -6.69 8.68 -4.90
CA ASN A 119 -7.24 7.93 -6.02
C ASN A 119 -8.36 6.97 -5.56
N ALA A 120 -8.16 6.29 -4.43
CA ALA A 120 -9.20 5.45 -3.82
C ALA A 120 -10.44 6.27 -3.44
N GLY A 121 -10.24 7.49 -2.90
CA GLY A 121 -11.33 8.43 -2.61
C GLY A 121 -12.15 8.78 -3.85
N LEU A 122 -11.49 9.12 -4.96
CA LEU A 122 -12.16 9.40 -6.24
C LEU A 122 -12.98 8.20 -6.73
N ALA A 123 -12.43 6.99 -6.69
CA ALA A 123 -13.14 5.78 -7.12
C ALA A 123 -14.37 5.46 -6.24
N VAL A 124 -14.30 5.73 -4.93
CA VAL A 124 -15.45 5.59 -4.03
C VAL A 124 -16.55 6.60 -4.36
N LEU A 125 -16.18 7.85 -4.65
CA LEU A 125 -17.13 8.89 -5.04
C LEU A 125 -17.85 8.54 -6.36
N ASP A 126 -17.10 8.06 -7.36
CA ASP A 126 -17.66 7.57 -8.64
C ASP A 126 -18.65 6.41 -8.41
N ALA A 127 -18.32 5.45 -7.54
CA ALA A 127 -19.21 4.35 -7.21
C ALA A 127 -20.50 4.80 -6.48
N ILE A 128 -20.42 5.84 -5.64
CA ILE A 128 -21.58 6.44 -4.97
C ILE A 128 -22.48 7.15 -6.00
N ASP A 129 -21.90 7.95 -6.90
CA ASP A 129 -22.62 8.63 -7.98
C ASP A 129 -23.34 7.64 -8.89
N ALA A 130 -22.63 6.61 -9.37
CA ALA A 130 -23.20 5.56 -10.21
C ALA A 130 -24.39 4.84 -9.55
N ARG A 131 -24.34 4.61 -8.24
CA ARG A 131 -25.47 4.02 -7.49
C ARG A 131 -26.65 5.00 -7.42
N ALA A 132 -26.40 6.26 -7.09
CA ALA A 132 -27.44 7.28 -7.01
C ALA A 132 -28.17 7.45 -8.35
N TYR A 133 -27.41 7.48 -9.45
CA TYR A 133 -27.94 7.54 -10.80
C TYR A 133 -28.78 6.31 -11.16
N ALA A 134 -28.33 5.10 -10.80
CA ALA A 134 -29.10 3.88 -11.01
C ALA A 134 -30.45 3.90 -10.25
N ASP A 135 -30.45 4.37 -9.01
CA ASP A 135 -31.65 4.49 -8.18
C ASP A 135 -32.63 5.55 -8.75
N GLU A 136 -32.11 6.66 -9.28
CA GLU A 136 -32.91 7.67 -9.98
C GLU A 136 -33.61 7.08 -11.21
N ARG A 137 -32.87 6.33 -12.04
CA ARG A 137 -33.42 5.68 -13.24
C ARG A 137 -34.46 4.62 -12.89
N ALA A 138 -34.24 3.84 -11.84
CA ALA A 138 -35.21 2.85 -11.37
C ALA A 138 -36.52 3.51 -10.91
N LYS A 139 -36.44 4.63 -10.19
CA LYS A 139 -37.64 5.39 -9.77
C LYS A 139 -38.41 5.95 -10.97
N ALA A 140 -37.71 6.55 -11.93
CA ALA A 140 -38.32 7.09 -13.15
C ALA A 140 -39.07 6.01 -13.96
N ALA A 141 -38.49 4.80 -14.04
CA ALA A 141 -39.10 3.66 -14.70
C ALA A 141 -40.31 3.08 -13.95
N ALA A 142 -40.37 3.23 -12.62
CA ALA A 142 -41.50 2.77 -11.81
C ALA A 142 -42.68 3.77 -11.78
N SER A 143 -42.43 5.03 -12.16
CA SER A 143 -43.44 6.10 -12.27
C SER A 143 -44.03 6.29 -13.66
N SER A 144 -43.60 5.49 -14.64
CA SER A 144 -44.12 5.47 -16.02
C SER A 144 -44.97 4.23 -16.27
#